data_AF-A0A4U1FRE2-F1
#
_entry.id   AF-A0A4U1FRE2-F1
#
_cell.length_a   1.000
_cell.length_b   1.000
_cell.length_c   1.000
_cell.angle_alpha   90.00
_cell.angle_beta   90.00
_cell.angle_gamma   90.00
#
_symmetry.space_group_name_H-M   'P 1'
#
loop_
_entity.id
_entity.type
_entity.pdbx_description
1 polymer ?
#
loop_
_entity_poly.entity_id
_entity_poly.type
_entity_poly.pdbx_seq_one_letter_code
_entity_poly.pdbx_strand_id
1 'polypeptide(L)'
;MDGGHDSETQALTASQEVAPSPLLQESLEEDLGAVREEEAAEPSITLKGARALTAKILARRRARLRPDQTVAELVQFLLLKDRKKSPITLSEMVKYIIRDLKDLFPEIIARAAEHLRYVFGFKLQQLDRKHHTYILINKLKPLEEEEEEMAPDWVF
;
A
#
# COMPACT_ATOMS: atom_id res chain seq x y z
N MET A 1 52.66 40.37 16.09
CA MET A 1 51.88 39.29 15.44
C MET A 1 51.09 38.65 16.58
N ASP A 2 49.98 39.27 16.98
CA ASP A 2 48.67 39.36 16.29
C ASP A 2 47.93 38.02 16.42
N GLY A 3 46.72 37.91 16.95
CA GLY A 3 45.75 38.93 17.34
C GLY A 3 44.70 38.30 18.25
N GLY A 4 43.94 39.14 18.94
CA GLY A 4 42.79 38.73 19.72
C GLY A 4 41.65 38.21 18.85
N HIS A 5 40.68 37.58 19.51
CA HIS A 5 39.27 37.78 19.22
C HIS A 5 38.47 37.40 20.45
N ASP A 6 37.93 38.42 21.08
CA ASP A 6 36.76 38.33 21.93
C ASP A 6 35.59 37.90 21.06
N SER A 7 34.75 37.00 21.56
CA SER A 7 33.32 37.04 21.24
C SER A 7 32.57 36.06 22.13
N GLU A 8 32.00 36.67 23.16
CA GLU A 8 30.72 36.39 23.80
C GLU A 8 29.67 35.68 22.93
N THR A 9 28.72 35.00 23.60
CA THR A 9 27.39 34.49 23.20
C THR A 9 27.26 32.99 23.49
N GLN A 10 26.24 32.46 24.15
CA GLN A 10 24.84 32.87 24.26
C GLN A 10 24.22 32.27 25.54
N ALA A 11 23.41 33.08 26.23
CA ALA A 11 22.44 32.62 27.20
C ALA A 11 21.31 31.87 26.47
N LEU A 12 21.06 30.61 26.83
CA LEU A 12 19.84 29.91 26.45
C LEU A 12 18.78 30.22 27.52
N THR A 13 17.97 31.23 27.27
CA THR A 13 16.79 31.54 28.09
C THR A 13 15.58 30.79 27.57
N ALA A 14 14.77 30.37 28.52
CA ALA A 14 13.62 29.49 28.39
C ALA A 14 12.38 30.12 27.72
N SER A 15 11.39 29.24 27.52
CA SER A 15 9.94 29.50 27.53
C SER A 15 9.35 30.10 26.24
N GLN A 16 8.63 29.32 25.44
CA GLN A 16 7.23 28.89 25.60
C GLN A 16 6.21 29.93 25.11
N GLU A 17 5.54 29.64 23.99
CA GLU A 17 4.20 30.15 23.63
C GLU A 17 3.64 29.29 22.48
N VAL A 18 2.69 28.38 22.74
CA VAL A 18 1.25 28.47 22.39
C VAL A 18 0.96 28.96 20.95
N ALA A 19 0.56 28.00 20.09
CA ALA A 19 -0.42 28.00 18.97
C ALA A 19 -0.78 29.28 18.16
N PRO A 20 -1.47 29.20 16.99
CA PRO A 20 -1.71 28.10 16.06
C PRO A 20 -1.20 28.44 14.64
N SER A 21 -1.10 27.43 13.76
CA SER A 21 -0.81 27.66 12.33
C SER A 21 -2.00 28.35 11.62
N PRO A 22 -1.78 29.46 10.89
CA PRO A 22 -2.67 29.90 9.84
C PRO A 22 -2.15 29.40 8.49
N LEU A 23 -3.11 28.91 7.73
CA LEU A 23 -3.01 28.40 6.39
C LEU A 23 -2.78 29.53 5.38
N LEU A 24 -1.97 29.20 4.37
CA LEU A 24 -1.98 29.71 3.00
C LEU A 24 -1.35 31.08 2.68
N GLN A 25 -0.42 30.97 1.74
CA GLN A 25 -0.15 31.85 0.59
C GLN A 25 0.69 33.10 0.82
N GLU A 26 1.82 33.13 0.09
CA GLU A 26 2.41 34.22 -0.71
C GLU A 26 3.89 33.87 -0.91
N SER A 27 4.63 34.23 -1.94
CA SER A 27 4.42 34.86 -3.24
C SER A 27 5.77 34.63 -3.92
N LEU A 28 5.84 34.08 -5.13
CA LEU A 28 7.06 34.19 -5.93
C LEU A 28 6.76 35.13 -7.10
N GLU A 29 6.99 36.40 -6.83
CA GLU A 29 7.17 37.47 -7.79
C GLU A 29 8.69 37.65 -7.96
N GLU A 30 9.25 37.25 -9.10
CA GLU A 30 10.51 37.78 -9.63
C GLU A 30 10.37 37.97 -11.15
N ASP A 31 9.73 39.08 -11.50
CA ASP A 31 10.19 40.20 -12.32
C ASP A 31 11.20 39.99 -13.49
N LEU A 32 10.72 40.37 -14.70
CA LEU A 32 11.37 40.90 -15.92
C LEU A 32 12.31 40.04 -16.79
N GLY A 33 11.78 39.69 -17.97
CA GLY A 33 12.13 40.46 -19.17
C GLY A 33 12.76 39.71 -20.35
N ALA A 34 11.96 39.52 -21.41
CA ALA A 34 12.22 39.97 -22.80
C ALA A 34 11.78 38.97 -23.90
N VAL A 35 10.68 39.34 -24.57
CA VAL A 35 10.43 39.29 -26.03
C VAL A 35 10.77 38.01 -26.81
N ARG A 36 9.73 37.32 -27.31
CA ARG A 36 9.40 37.19 -28.76
C ARG A 36 8.18 36.31 -28.99
N GLU A 37 7.21 36.82 -29.75
CA GLU A 37 6.05 36.10 -30.26
C GLU A 37 6.47 34.96 -31.20
N GLU A 38 5.98 33.74 -30.95
CA GLU A 38 5.71 32.72 -31.97
C GLU A 38 4.92 31.56 -31.34
N GLU A 39 3.64 31.49 -31.70
CA GLU A 39 2.82 30.29 -31.94
C GLU A 39 3.35 28.95 -31.43
N ALA A 40 2.81 28.48 -30.30
CA ALA A 40 2.35 27.10 -30.11
C ALA A 40 1.67 26.95 -28.74
N ALA A 41 0.34 27.14 -28.71
CA ALA A 41 -0.62 26.66 -27.71
C ALA A 41 -0.10 26.44 -26.27
N GLU A 42 0.07 27.52 -25.51
CA GLU A 42 0.20 27.40 -24.06
C GLU A 42 -1.08 26.79 -23.47
N PRO A 43 -1.00 25.76 -22.60
CA PRO A 43 -2.17 25.26 -21.90
C PRO A 43 -2.58 26.29 -20.86
N SER A 44 -3.40 27.24 -21.29
CA SER A 44 -4.14 28.16 -20.44
C SER A 44 -4.83 27.35 -19.33
N ILE A 45 -4.27 27.39 -18.12
CA ILE A 45 -4.81 26.72 -16.93
C ILE A 45 -6.04 27.49 -16.47
N THR A 46 -7.09 27.41 -17.25
CA THR A 46 -8.41 27.86 -16.86
C THR A 46 -8.87 27.05 -15.63
N LEU A 47 -9.55 27.70 -14.69
CA LEU A 47 -10.15 27.09 -13.48
C LEU A 47 -10.94 25.79 -13.77
N LYS A 48 -11.48 25.66 -14.99
CA LYS A 48 -12.14 24.44 -15.50
C LYS A 48 -11.16 23.29 -15.77
N GLY A 49 -9.99 23.57 -16.32
CA GLY A 49 -8.92 22.58 -16.55
C GLY A 49 -8.35 22.02 -15.25
N ALA A 50 -8.16 22.87 -14.24
CA ALA A 50 -7.65 22.46 -12.92
C ALA A 50 -8.61 21.48 -12.19
N ARG A 51 -9.92 21.74 -12.22
CA ARG A 51 -10.94 20.83 -11.67
C ARG A 51 -11.04 19.52 -12.44
N ALA A 52 -10.96 19.57 -13.77
CA ALA A 52 -10.97 18.36 -14.59
C ALA A 52 -9.72 17.49 -14.35
N LEU A 53 -8.54 18.12 -14.19
CA LEU A 53 -7.29 17.42 -13.89
C LEU A 53 -7.30 16.78 -12.51
N THR A 54 -7.73 17.51 -11.47
CA THR A 54 -7.85 16.97 -10.11
C THR A 54 -8.88 15.84 -10.03
N ALA A 55 -10.03 15.96 -10.72
CA ALA A 55 -11.00 14.87 -10.84
C ALA A 55 -10.43 13.63 -11.54
N LYS A 56 -9.67 13.82 -12.63
CA LYS A 56 -8.97 12.72 -13.33
C LYS A 56 -7.92 12.05 -12.44
N ILE A 57 -7.14 12.81 -11.67
CA ILE A 57 -6.16 12.28 -10.70
C ILE A 57 -6.88 11.45 -9.62
N LEU A 58 -7.97 11.96 -9.06
CA LEU A 58 -8.75 11.24 -8.05
C LEU A 58 -9.43 9.99 -8.63
N ALA A 59 -9.96 10.06 -9.85
CA ALA A 59 -10.54 8.92 -10.54
C ALA A 59 -9.50 7.84 -10.80
N ARG A 60 -8.30 8.21 -11.29
CA ARG A 60 -7.16 7.29 -11.45
C ARG A 60 -6.73 6.68 -10.12
N ARG A 61 -6.66 7.49 -9.05
CA ARG A 61 -6.32 7.00 -7.70
C ARG A 61 -7.36 6.01 -7.20
N ARG A 62 -8.65 6.31 -7.32
CA ARG A 62 -9.75 5.39 -6.97
C ARG A 62 -9.72 4.12 -7.81
N ALA A 63 -9.43 4.22 -9.09
CA ALA A 63 -9.30 3.08 -9.98
C ALA A 63 -8.12 2.17 -9.61
N ARG A 64 -7.02 2.72 -9.05
CA ARG A 64 -5.89 1.94 -8.52
C ARG A 64 -6.15 1.36 -7.12
N LEU A 65 -6.80 2.14 -6.24
CA LEU A 65 -7.15 1.69 -4.90
C LEU A 65 -8.20 0.58 -4.92
N ARG A 66 -9.10 0.56 -5.91
CA ARG A 66 -10.12 -0.47 -6.05
C ARG A 66 -9.51 -1.88 -6.12
N PRO A 67 -8.60 -2.20 -7.05
CA PRO A 67 -7.89 -3.48 -7.08
C PRO A 67 -7.13 -3.79 -5.81
N ASP A 68 -6.36 -2.85 -5.25
CA ASP A 68 -5.53 -3.11 -4.07
C ASP A 68 -6.39 -3.42 -2.83
N GLN A 69 -7.52 -2.73 -2.68
CA GLN A 69 -8.49 -2.99 -1.61
C GLN A 69 -9.19 -4.32 -1.83
N THR A 70 -9.56 -4.66 -3.08
CA THR A 70 -10.09 -5.97 -3.43
C THR A 70 -9.07 -7.09 -3.18
N VAL A 71 -7.77 -6.87 -3.39
CA VAL A 71 -6.71 -7.82 -3.05
C VAL A 71 -6.68 -8.07 -1.54
N ALA A 72 -6.69 -7.02 -0.72
CA ALA A 72 -6.69 -7.15 0.74
C ALA A 72 -7.94 -7.88 1.25
N GLU A 73 -9.12 -7.55 0.73
CA GLU A 73 -10.37 -8.23 1.02
C GLU A 73 -10.31 -9.72 0.62
N LEU A 74 -9.72 -10.02 -0.53
CA LEU A 74 -9.60 -11.38 -1.02
C LEU A 74 -8.67 -12.21 -0.14
N VAL A 75 -7.53 -11.66 0.28
CA VAL A 75 -6.61 -12.33 1.20
C VAL A 75 -7.31 -12.64 2.53
N GLN A 76 -8.03 -11.68 3.10
CA GLN A 76 -8.80 -11.90 4.33
C GLN A 76 -9.87 -12.98 4.15
N PHE A 77 -10.61 -12.95 3.05
CA PHE A 77 -11.62 -13.96 2.72
C PHE A 77 -11.01 -15.36 2.63
N LEU A 78 -9.87 -15.49 1.94
CA LEU A 78 -9.16 -16.76 1.76
C LEU A 78 -8.68 -17.33 3.10
N LEU A 79 -8.09 -16.49 3.96
CA LEU A 79 -7.65 -16.89 5.30
C LEU A 79 -8.82 -17.32 6.20
N LEU A 80 -9.96 -16.63 6.11
CA LEU A 80 -11.16 -17.00 6.88
C LEU A 80 -11.75 -18.34 6.42
N LYS A 81 -11.74 -18.61 5.12
CA LYS A 81 -12.19 -19.89 4.57
C LYS A 81 -11.28 -21.05 4.97
N ASP A 82 -9.97 -20.85 5.03
CA ASP A 82 -9.04 -21.88 5.50
C ASP A 82 -9.25 -22.25 6.97
N ARG A 83 -9.55 -21.28 7.84
CA ARG A 83 -9.94 -21.56 9.24
C ARG A 83 -11.16 -22.47 9.35
N LYS A 84 -12.10 -22.35 8.41
CA LYS A 84 -13.31 -23.18 8.33
C LYS A 84 -13.08 -24.49 7.56
N LYS A 85 -11.85 -24.78 7.12
CA LYS A 85 -11.47 -25.93 6.28
C LYS A 85 -12.42 -26.17 5.11
N SER A 86 -12.97 -25.09 4.57
CA SER A 86 -13.96 -25.13 3.50
C SER A 86 -13.29 -24.89 2.16
N PRO A 87 -13.65 -25.64 1.10
CA PRO A 87 -13.14 -25.37 -0.24
C PRO A 87 -13.58 -23.98 -0.71
N ILE A 88 -12.68 -23.30 -1.42
CA ILE A 88 -12.87 -21.92 -1.87
C ILE A 88 -13.26 -21.96 -3.33
N THR A 89 -14.46 -21.50 -3.67
CA THR A 89 -14.93 -21.52 -5.07
C THR A 89 -14.66 -20.19 -5.76
N LEU A 90 -14.28 -20.22 -7.04
CA LEU A 90 -14.10 -19.02 -7.85
C LEU A 90 -15.37 -18.17 -7.90
N SER A 91 -16.55 -18.82 -7.98
CA SER A 91 -17.84 -18.14 -7.98
C SER A 91 -18.08 -17.30 -6.73
N GLU A 92 -17.69 -17.78 -5.55
CA GLU A 92 -17.77 -17.00 -4.31
C GLU A 92 -16.82 -15.79 -4.34
N MET A 93 -15.56 -16.00 -4.76
CA MET A 93 -14.58 -14.92 -4.86
C MET A 93 -15.04 -13.82 -5.83
N VAL A 94 -15.63 -14.22 -6.96
CA VAL A 94 -16.20 -13.30 -7.94
C VAL A 94 -17.43 -12.59 -7.39
N LYS A 95 -18.33 -13.29 -6.72
CA LYS A 95 -19.60 -12.72 -6.23
C LYS A 95 -19.39 -11.74 -5.08
N TYR A 96 -18.54 -12.08 -4.11
CA TYR A 96 -18.44 -11.31 -2.87
C TYR A 96 -17.34 -10.25 -2.92
N ILE A 97 -16.25 -10.50 -3.65
CA ILE A 97 -15.04 -9.66 -3.58
C ILE A 97 -14.82 -8.91 -4.89
N ILE A 98 -14.75 -9.63 -6.01
CA ILE A 98 -14.33 -9.03 -7.29
C ILE A 98 -15.47 -8.28 -7.98
N ARG A 99 -16.71 -8.77 -7.87
CA ARG A 99 -17.96 -8.17 -8.36
C ARG A 99 -17.87 -7.65 -9.81
N ASP A 100 -17.49 -6.39 -9.97
CA ASP A 100 -17.43 -5.66 -11.24
C ASP A 100 -16.02 -5.67 -11.85
N LEU A 101 -15.00 -6.13 -11.12
CA LEU A 101 -13.59 -6.18 -11.54
C LEU A 101 -13.21 -7.51 -12.19
N LYS A 102 -14.14 -8.14 -12.91
CA LYS A 102 -13.94 -9.49 -13.49
C LYS A 102 -12.76 -9.54 -14.45
N ASP A 103 -12.53 -8.47 -15.21
CA ASP A 103 -11.42 -8.37 -16.17
C ASP A 103 -10.05 -8.32 -15.47
N LEU A 104 -10.02 -7.82 -14.24
CA LEU A 104 -8.81 -7.76 -13.40
C LEU A 104 -8.68 -8.98 -12.47
N PHE A 105 -9.59 -9.96 -12.59
CA PHE A 105 -9.56 -11.17 -11.76
C PHE A 105 -8.18 -11.84 -11.73
N PRO A 106 -7.50 -12.08 -12.87
CA PRO A 106 -6.20 -12.75 -12.86
C PRO A 106 -5.13 -11.94 -12.11
N GLU A 107 -5.15 -10.62 -12.24
CA GLU A 107 -4.21 -9.71 -11.58
C GLU A 107 -4.46 -9.66 -10.06
N ILE A 108 -5.72 -9.54 -9.65
CA ILE A 108 -6.12 -9.52 -8.23
C ILE A 108 -5.73 -10.85 -7.56
N ILE A 109 -5.99 -11.98 -8.21
CA ILE A 109 -5.62 -13.30 -7.69
C ILE A 109 -4.11 -13.46 -7.59
N ALA A 110 -3.36 -13.03 -8.61
CA ALA A 110 -1.91 -13.12 -8.60
C ALA A 110 -1.32 -12.32 -7.42
N ARG A 111 -1.76 -11.07 -7.23
CA ARG A 111 -1.32 -10.24 -6.09
C ARG A 111 -1.72 -10.85 -4.75
N ALA A 112 -2.96 -11.34 -4.62
CA ALA A 112 -3.41 -12.00 -3.39
C ALA A 112 -2.57 -13.26 -3.08
N ALA A 113 -2.24 -14.06 -4.09
CA ALA A 113 -1.39 -15.24 -3.94
C ALA A 113 0.04 -14.88 -3.52
N GLU A 114 0.59 -13.77 -4.02
CA GLU A 114 1.89 -13.26 -3.57
C GLU A 114 1.86 -12.82 -2.11
N HIS A 115 0.83 -12.05 -1.69
CA HIS A 115 0.67 -11.68 -0.29
C HIS A 115 0.55 -12.89 0.62
N LEU A 116 -0.28 -13.89 0.23
CA LEU A 116 -0.38 -15.14 0.97
C LEU A 116 0.96 -15.84 1.10
N ARG A 117 1.74 -15.90 0.02
CA ARG A 117 3.04 -16.58 0.00
C ARG A 117 4.09 -15.88 0.86
N TYR A 118 4.22 -14.56 0.72
CA TYR A 118 5.35 -13.82 1.30
C TYR A 118 5.05 -13.24 2.68
N VAL A 119 3.81 -12.86 2.96
CA VAL A 119 3.42 -12.23 4.24
C VAL A 119 2.87 -13.27 5.21
N PHE A 120 2.02 -14.19 4.73
CA PHE A 120 1.32 -15.15 5.60
C PHE A 120 1.89 -16.57 5.55
N GLY A 121 2.82 -16.86 4.63
CA GLY A 121 3.40 -18.20 4.47
C GLY A 121 2.44 -19.26 3.92
N PHE A 122 1.36 -18.88 3.23
CA PHE A 122 0.42 -19.79 2.58
C PHE A 122 0.61 -19.83 1.06
N LYS A 123 0.33 -20.97 0.44
CA LYS A 123 0.23 -21.13 -1.01
C LYS A 123 -1.23 -21.28 -1.41
N LEU A 124 -1.72 -20.39 -2.26
CA LEU A 124 -2.99 -20.60 -2.96
C LEU A 124 -2.78 -21.64 -4.07
N GLN A 125 -3.47 -22.77 -4.00
CA GLN A 125 -3.40 -23.87 -4.96
C GLN A 125 -4.78 -24.15 -5.53
N GLN A 126 -4.89 -24.27 -6.85
CA GLN A 126 -6.11 -24.75 -7.50
C GLN A 126 -6.23 -26.26 -7.27
N LEU A 127 -7.33 -26.69 -6.66
CA LEU A 127 -7.63 -28.09 -6.38
C LEU A 127 -8.29 -28.75 -7.59
N ASP A 128 -9.31 -28.10 -8.14
CA ASP A 128 -9.96 -28.57 -9.36
C ASP A 128 -10.18 -27.44 -10.37
N ARG A 129 -9.77 -27.71 -11.60
CA ARG A 129 -9.95 -26.81 -12.74
C ARG A 129 -11.40 -26.83 -13.26
N LYS A 130 -12.10 -27.97 -13.18
CA LYS A 130 -13.47 -28.11 -13.67
C LYS A 130 -14.45 -27.35 -12.79
N HIS A 131 -14.31 -27.46 -11.47
CA HIS A 131 -15.13 -26.75 -10.50
C HIS A 131 -14.55 -25.40 -10.06
N HIS A 132 -13.40 -25.00 -10.59
CA HIS A 132 -12.68 -23.77 -10.24
C HIS A 132 -12.54 -23.59 -8.72
N THR A 133 -12.10 -24.64 -8.03
CA THR A 133 -11.91 -24.64 -6.57
C THR A 133 -10.45 -24.46 -6.20
N TYR A 134 -10.23 -23.79 -5.07
CA TYR A 134 -8.93 -23.45 -4.53
C TYR A 134 -8.83 -23.84 -3.05
N ILE A 135 -7.59 -24.06 -2.61
CA ILE A 135 -7.22 -24.34 -1.22
C ILE A 135 -6.00 -23.50 -0.84
N LEU A 136 -5.85 -23.22 0.46
CA LEU A 136 -4.62 -22.69 1.02
C LEU A 136 -3.78 -23.83 1.59
N ILE A 137 -2.51 -23.87 1.23
CA ILE A 137 -1.53 -24.82 1.77
C ILE A 137 -0.59 -24.03 2.68
N ASN A 138 -0.54 -24.38 3.96
CA ASN A 138 0.43 -23.78 4.88
C ASN A 138 1.85 -24.23 4.48
N LYS A 139 2.75 -23.27 4.22
CA LYS A 139 4.17 -23.55 3.99
C LYS A 139 5.06 -23.23 5.20
N LEU A 140 4.51 -22.61 6.23
CA LEU A 140 5.21 -22.49 7.49
C LEU A 140 5.33 -23.90 8.06
N LYS A 141 6.56 -24.29 8.40
CA LYS A 141 6.77 -25.54 9.13
C LYS A 141 5.88 -25.50 10.36
N PRO A 142 5.14 -26.58 10.69
CA PRO A 142 4.72 -26.77 12.07
C PRO A 142 5.99 -26.55 12.91
N LEU A 143 5.93 -25.68 13.91
CA LEU A 143 6.91 -25.75 14.98
C LEU A 143 6.74 -27.17 15.51
N GLU A 144 7.65 -28.05 15.09
CA GLU A 144 7.92 -29.28 15.82
C GLU A 144 8.18 -28.76 17.22
N GLU A 145 7.21 -29.02 18.11
CA GLU A 145 7.44 -28.98 19.54
C GLU A 145 8.78 -29.69 19.72
N GLU A 146 9.76 -28.93 20.21
CA GLU A 146 11.10 -29.43 20.48
C GLU A 146 10.92 -30.80 21.12
N GLU A 147 11.33 -31.85 20.40
CA GLU A 147 11.51 -33.17 21.02
C GLU A 147 12.48 -32.89 22.16
N GLU A 148 11.92 -32.71 23.35
CA GLU A 148 12.64 -32.77 24.59
C GLU A 148 13.47 -34.04 24.44
N GLU A 149 14.80 -33.88 24.40
CA GLU A 149 15.78 -34.95 24.57
C GLU A 149 15.53 -35.55 25.96
N MET A 150 14.40 -36.24 26.09
CA MET A 150 14.13 -37.19 27.15
C MET A 150 14.90 -38.42 26.71
N ALA A 151 16.21 -38.35 26.92
CA ALA A 151 17.10 -39.50 26.87
C ALA A 151 16.36 -40.66 27.52
N PRO A 152 16.09 -41.76 26.79
CA PRO A 152 15.29 -42.79 27.40
C PRO A 152 16.19 -43.48 28.42
N ASP A 153 15.80 -43.39 29.70
CA ASP A 153 16.39 -44.07 30.85
C ASP A 153 16.14 -45.59 30.72
N TRP A 154 16.64 -46.20 29.64
CA TRP A 154 16.85 -47.64 29.52
C TRP A 154 18.27 -47.98 29.99
N VAL A 155 18.66 -47.43 31.13
CA VAL A 155 19.88 -47.78 31.84
C VAL A 155 19.70 -49.20 32.39
N PHE A 156 20.26 -50.15 31.64
CA PHE A 156 20.71 -51.53 31.97
C PHE A 156 19.73 -52.52 32.63
#